data_AF-A0A444VXT2-F1
#
_entry.id   AF-A0A444VXT2-F1
#
_cell.length_a   1.000
_cell.length_b   1.000
_cell.length_c   1.000
_cell.angle_alpha   90.00
_cell.angle_beta   90.00
_cell.angle_gamma   90.00
#
_symmetry.space_group_name_H-M   'P 1'
#
loop_
_entity.id
_entity.type
_entity.pdbx_description
1 polymer ?
#
loop_
_entity_poly.entity_id
_entity_poly.type
_entity_poly.pdbx_seq_one_letter_code
_entity_poly.pdbx_strand_id
1 'polypeptide(L)'
;MKKNKTTFETSFWAGYAAGNPFKAIDAFFAFAHLDYYKKSLTEAVLYSYKTKVYKQDNPSDVFVLYTVIKSFLKVCFCLKEKSRKWKIKDSLRSETVFHLSSLTKEEYENPFLVFQKAFAKKKLEEFESFLYQILELSLSPHSADSEPDLMTPYIHINKMLDAVELIRERGVEKIKKRNPITQIYLRNDSADLQSNDS
;
A
#
# COMPACT_ATOMS: atom_id res chain seq x y z
N MET A 1 17.67 -23.62 -1.27
CA MET A 1 16.21 -23.40 -1.24
C MET A 1 15.85 -22.38 -2.31
N LYS A 2 15.02 -22.73 -3.30
CA LYS A 2 14.55 -21.78 -4.32
C LYS A 2 13.75 -20.68 -3.61
N LYS A 3 14.02 -19.41 -3.89
CA LYS A 3 13.18 -18.31 -3.41
C LYS A 3 11.80 -18.52 -4.01
N ASN A 4 10.81 -18.89 -3.19
CA ASN A 4 9.42 -18.92 -3.62
C ASN A 4 9.08 -17.52 -4.17
N LYS A 5 8.70 -17.46 -5.45
CA LYS A 5 8.30 -16.20 -6.09
C LYS A 5 7.00 -15.76 -5.41
N THR A 6 7.04 -14.66 -4.66
CA THR A 6 5.82 -14.08 -4.07
C THR A 6 4.85 -13.77 -5.21
N THR A 7 3.71 -14.46 -5.21
CA THR A 7 2.62 -14.22 -6.16
C THR A 7 1.67 -13.19 -5.57
N PHE A 8 1.31 -12.17 -6.34
CA PHE A 8 0.33 -11.17 -5.94
C PHE A 8 -1.10 -11.57 -6.28
N GLU A 9 -1.33 -12.75 -6.88
CA GLU A 9 -2.69 -13.25 -7.18
C GLU A 9 -3.50 -12.34 -8.12
N THR A 10 -2.81 -11.45 -8.84
CA THR A 10 -3.37 -10.57 -9.88
C THR A 10 -4.06 -11.32 -11.01
N SER A 11 -3.72 -12.59 -11.27
CA SER A 11 -4.37 -13.40 -12.28
C SER A 11 -5.87 -13.60 -12.04
N PHE A 12 -6.32 -13.57 -10.77
CA PHE A 12 -7.72 -13.81 -10.43
C PHE A 12 -8.66 -12.65 -10.79
N TRP A 13 -8.14 -11.43 -10.94
CA TRP A 13 -8.96 -10.23 -11.14
C TRP A 13 -8.46 -9.30 -12.26
N ALA A 14 -7.16 -9.33 -12.59
CA ALA A 14 -6.56 -8.56 -13.68
C ALA A 14 -6.30 -9.41 -14.94
N GLY A 15 -6.53 -10.72 -14.90
CA GLY A 15 -6.31 -11.63 -16.04
C GLY A 15 -4.84 -11.97 -16.33
N TYR A 16 -3.87 -11.46 -15.56
CA TYR A 16 -2.46 -11.82 -15.68
C TYR A 16 -1.72 -11.80 -14.34
N ALA A 17 -0.62 -12.55 -14.24
CA ALA A 17 0.24 -12.56 -13.05
C ALA A 17 1.29 -11.43 -13.11
N ALA A 18 1.13 -10.41 -12.28
CA ALA A 18 2.11 -9.34 -12.13
C ALA A 18 3.46 -9.86 -11.62
N GLY A 19 4.54 -9.54 -12.35
CA GLY A 19 5.88 -10.03 -12.04
C GLY A 19 6.61 -9.27 -10.91
N ASN A 20 6.11 -8.11 -10.49
CA ASN A 20 6.69 -7.28 -9.44
C ASN A 20 5.60 -6.39 -8.81
N PRO A 21 5.82 -5.81 -7.59
CA PRO A 21 4.77 -5.08 -6.89
C PRO A 21 4.32 -3.80 -7.60
N PHE A 22 5.20 -3.11 -8.34
CA PHE A 22 4.81 -1.89 -9.07
C PHE A 22 3.88 -2.22 -10.25
N LYS A 23 4.16 -3.31 -10.99
CA LYS A 23 3.22 -3.80 -12.02
C LYS A 23 1.87 -4.26 -11.42
N ALA A 24 1.87 -4.70 -10.16
CA ALA A 24 0.63 -5.06 -9.47
C ALA A 24 -0.15 -3.80 -9.03
N ILE A 25 0.53 -2.71 -8.67
CA ILE A 25 -0.09 -1.39 -8.45
C ILE A 25 -0.72 -0.87 -9.75
N ASP A 26 -0.02 -0.98 -10.88
CA ASP A 26 -0.56 -0.57 -12.18
C ASP A 26 -1.83 -1.36 -12.52
N ALA A 27 -1.81 -2.68 -12.30
CA ALA A 27 -2.99 -3.53 -12.46
C ALA A 27 -4.14 -3.09 -11.55
N PHE A 28 -3.83 -2.78 -10.29
CA PHE A 28 -4.80 -2.37 -9.28
C PHE A 28 -5.52 -1.09 -9.73
N PHE A 29 -4.79 -0.06 -10.13
CA PHE A 29 -5.43 1.16 -10.61
C PHE A 29 -6.02 1.09 -12.03
N ALA A 30 -5.65 0.08 -12.84
CA ALA A 30 -6.35 -0.24 -14.07
C ALA A 30 -7.72 -0.89 -13.82
N PHE A 31 -7.88 -1.58 -12.68
CA PHE A 31 -9.15 -2.19 -12.29
C PHE A 31 -10.15 -1.14 -11.78
N ALA A 32 -9.71 -0.24 -10.88
CA ALA A 32 -10.56 0.85 -10.40
C ALA A 32 -9.76 2.05 -9.83
N HIS A 33 -10.44 3.19 -9.69
CA HIS A 33 -9.88 4.39 -9.03
C HIS A 33 -9.88 4.26 -7.50
N LEU A 34 -9.07 5.09 -6.81
CA LEU A 34 -8.94 5.07 -5.36
C LEU A 34 -10.30 5.18 -4.64
N ASP A 35 -11.17 6.09 -5.11
CA ASP A 35 -12.47 6.35 -4.51
C ASP A 35 -13.37 5.11 -4.50
N TYR A 36 -13.29 4.28 -5.55
CA TYR A 36 -14.03 3.04 -5.62
C TYR A 36 -13.62 2.09 -4.47
N TYR A 37 -12.31 1.93 -4.24
CA TYR A 37 -11.82 1.04 -3.19
C TYR A 37 -12.19 1.54 -1.80
N LYS A 38 -11.99 2.82 -1.53
CA LYS A 38 -12.32 3.43 -0.24
C LYS A 38 -13.82 3.33 0.04
N LYS A 39 -14.66 3.71 -0.93
CA LYS A 39 -16.11 3.63 -0.80
C LYS A 39 -16.56 2.19 -0.56
N SER A 40 -16.10 1.25 -1.38
CA SER A 40 -16.51 -0.15 -1.29
C SER A 40 -16.06 -0.80 0.01
N LEU A 41 -14.85 -0.50 0.49
CA LEU A 41 -14.36 -0.99 1.78
C LEU A 41 -15.14 -0.39 2.95
N THR A 42 -15.42 0.92 2.91
CA THR A 42 -16.25 1.60 3.91
C THR A 42 -17.64 1.01 3.97
N GLU A 43 -18.28 0.83 2.82
CA GLU A 43 -19.60 0.21 2.73
C GLU A 43 -19.57 -1.21 3.27
N ALA A 44 -18.60 -2.04 2.89
CA ALA A 44 -18.49 -3.41 3.40
C ALA A 44 -18.36 -3.43 4.94
N VAL A 45 -17.50 -2.59 5.52
CA VAL A 45 -17.37 -2.45 6.99
C VAL A 45 -18.70 -2.01 7.62
N LEU A 46 -19.37 -1.01 7.06
CA LEU A 46 -20.64 -0.52 7.61
C LEU A 46 -21.74 -1.58 7.54
N TYR A 47 -21.74 -2.41 6.51
CA TYR A 47 -22.72 -3.49 6.39
C TYR A 47 -22.44 -4.66 7.34
N SER A 48 -21.21 -4.85 7.80
CA SER A 48 -20.91 -5.82 8.88
C SER A 48 -21.66 -5.54 10.19
N TYR A 49 -22.15 -4.31 10.38
CA TYR A 49 -22.94 -3.88 11.54
C TYR A 49 -24.44 -3.78 11.24
N LYS A 50 -24.91 -4.20 10.05
CA LYS A 50 -26.31 -4.12 9.64
C LYS A 50 -26.91 -5.52 9.55
N THR A 51 -28.22 -5.62 9.75
CA THR A 51 -29.01 -6.83 9.47
C THR A 51 -29.46 -6.89 7.99
N LYS A 52 -28.57 -6.45 7.09
CA LYS A 52 -28.82 -6.36 5.64
C LYS A 52 -27.63 -6.90 4.89
N VAL A 53 -27.89 -7.60 3.79
CA VAL A 53 -26.85 -8.11 2.89
C VAL A 53 -26.32 -6.99 2.00
N TYR A 54 -25.01 -6.74 2.05
CA TYR A 54 -24.34 -5.78 1.18
C TYR A 54 -24.38 -6.29 -0.27
N LYS A 55 -24.71 -5.38 -1.22
CA LYS A 55 -24.87 -5.72 -2.64
C LYS A 55 -25.78 -6.94 -2.86
N GLN A 56 -26.92 -6.98 -2.17
CA GLN A 56 -27.87 -8.10 -2.23
C GLN A 56 -28.23 -8.54 -3.66
N ASP A 57 -28.36 -7.59 -4.60
CA ASP A 57 -28.67 -7.89 -6.00
C ASP A 57 -27.52 -8.57 -6.76
N ASN A 58 -26.27 -8.37 -6.32
CA ASN A 58 -25.07 -8.94 -6.92
C ASN A 58 -23.93 -9.16 -5.90
N PRO A 59 -24.05 -10.16 -5.01
CA PRO A 59 -23.10 -10.36 -3.91
C PRO A 59 -21.70 -10.78 -4.39
N SER A 60 -21.56 -11.23 -5.65
CA SER A 60 -20.24 -11.54 -6.20
C SER A 60 -19.33 -10.31 -6.27
N ASP A 61 -19.89 -9.09 -6.35
CA ASP A 61 -19.10 -7.84 -6.31
C ASP A 61 -18.29 -7.72 -5.02
N VAL A 62 -18.84 -8.18 -3.90
CA VAL A 62 -18.16 -8.17 -2.59
C VAL A 62 -17.01 -9.17 -2.58
N PHE A 63 -17.20 -10.33 -3.21
CA PHE A 63 -16.14 -11.33 -3.35
C PHE A 63 -15.01 -10.84 -4.25
N VAL A 64 -15.33 -10.20 -5.38
CA VAL A 64 -14.32 -9.59 -6.27
C VAL A 64 -13.52 -8.54 -5.49
N LEU A 65 -14.20 -7.64 -4.77
CA LEU A 65 -13.54 -6.65 -3.90
C LEU A 65 -12.59 -7.33 -2.89
N TYR A 66 -13.04 -8.38 -2.20
CA TYR A 66 -12.20 -9.15 -1.27
C TYR A 66 -10.93 -9.66 -1.96
N THR A 67 -11.04 -10.27 -3.14
CA THR A 67 -9.86 -10.80 -3.86
C THR A 67 -8.88 -9.70 -4.26
N VAL A 68 -9.38 -8.55 -4.71
CA VAL A 68 -8.57 -7.40 -5.11
C VAL A 68 -7.85 -6.80 -3.91
N ILE A 69 -8.55 -6.58 -2.78
CA ILE A 69 -7.95 -6.01 -1.56
C ILE A 69 -6.98 -6.99 -0.89
N LYS A 70 -7.26 -8.30 -0.91
CA LYS A 70 -6.32 -9.33 -0.43
C LYS A 70 -5.02 -9.34 -1.25
N SER A 71 -5.15 -9.31 -2.58
CA SER A 71 -4.02 -9.15 -3.49
C SER A 71 -3.22 -7.86 -3.19
N PHE A 72 -3.92 -6.75 -2.97
CA PHE A 72 -3.33 -5.47 -2.59
C PHE A 72 -2.54 -5.55 -1.27
N LEU A 73 -3.05 -6.22 -0.23
CA LEU A 73 -2.31 -6.44 1.01
C LEU A 73 -0.97 -7.16 0.79
N LYS A 74 -0.94 -8.16 -0.10
CA LYS A 74 0.30 -8.86 -0.49
C LYS A 74 1.29 -7.93 -1.19
N VAL A 75 0.79 -7.02 -2.03
CA VAL A 75 1.60 -5.96 -2.65
C VAL A 75 2.20 -5.05 -1.58
N CYS A 76 1.39 -4.51 -0.68
CA CYS A 76 1.82 -3.66 0.44
C CYS A 76 2.84 -4.36 1.33
N PHE A 77 2.62 -5.63 1.64
CA PHE A 77 3.57 -6.44 2.42
C PHE A 77 4.93 -6.57 1.72
N CYS A 78 4.94 -6.66 0.39
CA CYS A 78 6.19 -6.63 -0.38
C CYS A 78 6.84 -5.24 -0.38
N LEU A 79 6.05 -4.16 -0.45
CA LEU A 79 6.54 -2.79 -0.49
C LEU A 79 7.22 -2.35 0.82
N LYS A 80 6.84 -2.89 1.98
CA LYS A 80 7.46 -2.56 3.28
C LYS A 80 8.99 -2.75 3.30
N GLU A 81 9.49 -3.72 2.51
CA GLU A 81 10.92 -4.05 2.38
C GLU A 81 11.62 -3.26 1.25
N LYS A 82 10.86 -2.55 0.39
CA LYS A 82 11.39 -1.87 -0.80
C LYS A 82 11.96 -0.49 -0.51
N SER A 83 11.60 0.14 0.60
CA SER A 83 12.17 1.43 1.05
C SER A 83 13.70 1.44 1.13
N ARG A 84 14.33 0.28 1.37
CA ARG A 84 15.79 0.14 1.40
C ARG A 84 16.46 0.32 0.02
N LYS A 85 15.71 0.16 -1.06
CA LYS A 85 16.23 0.14 -2.43
C LYS A 85 15.59 1.19 -3.33
N TRP A 86 14.45 1.72 -2.94
CA TRP A 86 13.63 2.63 -3.72
C TRP A 86 13.29 3.85 -2.88
N LYS A 87 13.37 5.01 -3.51
CA LYS A 87 12.86 6.28 -2.99
C LYS A 87 11.74 6.79 -3.87
N ILE A 88 10.87 7.63 -3.30
CA ILE A 88 9.85 8.34 -4.06
C ILE A 88 10.50 9.50 -4.81
N LYS A 89 9.99 9.83 -6.00
CA LYS A 89 10.40 11.03 -6.72
C LYS A 89 9.87 12.28 -6.03
N ASP A 90 10.60 13.37 -6.13
CA ASP A 90 10.15 14.64 -5.59
C ASP A 90 8.85 15.07 -6.27
N SER A 91 7.94 15.66 -5.50
CA SER A 91 6.65 16.14 -6.00
C SER A 91 6.86 17.35 -6.92
N LEU A 92 6.25 17.33 -8.10
CA LEU A 92 6.09 18.52 -8.95
C LEU A 92 4.79 19.30 -8.64
N ARG A 93 3.89 18.76 -7.80
CA ARG A 93 2.58 19.34 -7.47
C ARG A 93 2.57 20.00 -6.08
N SER A 94 1.75 21.05 -5.96
CA SER A 94 1.54 21.80 -4.71
C SER A 94 0.99 20.94 -3.58
N GLU A 95 1.40 21.27 -2.35
CA GLU A 95 1.04 20.62 -1.08
C GLU A 95 -0.48 20.52 -0.83
N THR A 96 -1.32 21.20 -1.60
CA THR A 96 -2.78 21.25 -1.43
C THR A 96 -3.48 19.89 -1.54
N VAL A 97 -2.90 18.90 -2.23
CA VAL A 97 -3.43 17.52 -2.32
C VAL A 97 -3.23 16.73 -1.01
N PHE A 98 -2.26 17.10 -0.18
CA PHE A 98 -1.95 16.44 1.10
C PHE A 98 -3.15 16.42 2.06
N HIS A 99 -3.95 17.48 2.08
CA HIS A 99 -5.05 17.67 3.03
C HIS A 99 -6.22 16.68 2.86
N LEU A 100 -6.28 15.96 1.74
CA LEU A 100 -7.31 14.94 1.47
C LEU A 100 -6.86 13.51 1.79
N SER A 101 -5.58 13.34 2.14
CA SER A 101 -5.02 12.04 2.49
C SER A 101 -5.14 11.76 3.98
N SER A 102 -5.21 10.48 4.36
CA SER A 102 -5.11 10.04 5.75
C SER A 102 -3.67 10.03 6.28
N LEU A 103 -2.69 10.40 5.47
CA LEU A 103 -1.26 10.28 5.78
C LEU A 103 -0.77 11.40 6.70
N THR A 104 0.17 11.09 7.59
CA THR A 104 0.93 12.13 8.28
C THR A 104 1.92 12.81 7.32
N LYS A 105 2.45 13.99 7.69
CA LYS A 105 3.48 14.66 6.88
C LYS A 105 4.68 13.75 6.60
N GLU A 106 5.16 13.04 7.62
CA GLU A 106 6.24 12.06 7.50
C GLU A 106 5.90 10.93 6.51
N GLU A 107 4.67 10.42 6.56
CA GLU A 107 4.18 9.36 5.67
C GLU A 107 3.96 9.88 4.24
N TYR A 108 3.62 11.15 4.05
CA TYR A 108 3.49 11.77 2.74
C TYR A 108 4.85 12.00 2.07
N GLU A 109 5.88 12.34 2.83
CA GLU A 109 7.25 12.39 2.31
C GLU A 109 7.78 10.99 1.99
N ASN A 110 7.47 10.01 2.85
CA ASN A 110 7.90 8.62 2.69
C ASN A 110 6.74 7.62 2.87
N PRO A 111 5.93 7.37 1.81
CA PRO A 111 4.78 6.47 1.86
C PRO A 111 5.12 5.02 2.20
N PHE A 112 6.38 4.59 2.06
CA PHE A 112 6.78 3.25 2.49
C PHE A 112 6.69 3.06 4.02
N LEU A 113 6.77 4.14 4.80
CA LEU A 113 6.59 4.09 6.26
C LEU A 113 5.21 3.59 6.66
N VAL A 114 4.19 3.86 5.83
CA VAL A 114 2.81 3.40 6.08
C VAL A 114 2.76 1.88 6.16
N PHE A 115 3.38 1.19 5.20
CA PHE A 115 3.42 -0.28 5.21
C PHE A 115 4.22 -0.81 6.39
N GLN A 116 5.36 -0.18 6.71
CA GLN A 116 6.20 -0.59 7.83
C GLN A 116 5.46 -0.47 9.16
N LYS A 117 4.81 0.67 9.42
CA LYS A 117 4.04 0.92 10.64
C LYS A 117 2.84 -0.03 10.74
N ALA A 118 2.11 -0.23 9.65
CA ALA A 118 0.96 -1.13 9.64
C ALA A 118 1.37 -2.60 9.89
N PHE A 119 2.41 -3.10 9.23
CA PHE A 119 2.87 -4.48 9.42
C PHE A 119 3.71 -4.71 10.67
N ALA A 120 4.12 -3.64 11.36
CA ALA A 120 4.63 -3.72 12.72
C ALA A 120 3.50 -3.84 13.76
N LYS A 121 2.31 -3.28 13.45
CA LYS A 121 1.14 -3.31 14.33
C LYS A 121 0.31 -4.60 14.17
N LYS A 122 0.12 -5.09 12.94
CA LYS A 122 -0.64 -6.31 12.62
C LYS A 122 0.08 -7.13 11.55
N LYS A 123 0.06 -8.45 11.68
CA LYS A 123 0.61 -9.37 10.68
C LYS A 123 -0.26 -9.40 9.42
N LEU A 124 0.30 -9.87 8.31
CA LEU A 124 -0.44 -10.00 7.05
C LEU A 124 -1.67 -10.89 7.22
N GLU A 125 -1.53 -12.00 7.95
CA GLU A 125 -2.57 -12.97 8.23
C GLU A 125 -3.71 -12.36 9.06
N GLU A 126 -3.42 -11.40 9.94
CA GLU A 126 -4.43 -10.67 10.71
C GLU A 126 -5.24 -9.72 9.81
N PHE A 127 -4.59 -9.07 8.83
CA PHE A 127 -5.30 -8.30 7.81
C PHE A 127 -6.16 -9.19 6.90
N GLU A 128 -5.66 -10.37 6.50
CA GLU A 128 -6.43 -11.32 5.70
C GLU A 128 -7.64 -11.88 6.48
N SER A 129 -7.47 -12.17 7.77
CA SER A 129 -8.56 -12.58 8.67
C SER A 129 -9.60 -11.48 8.80
N PHE A 130 -9.17 -10.22 8.95
CA PHE A 130 -10.07 -9.07 8.96
C PHE A 130 -10.90 -8.95 7.67
N LEU A 131 -10.28 -9.12 6.50
CA LEU A 131 -11.01 -9.08 5.23
C LEU A 131 -12.04 -10.20 5.12
N TYR A 132 -11.69 -11.39 5.61
CA TYR A 132 -12.62 -12.52 5.65
C TYR A 132 -13.81 -12.22 6.57
N GLN A 133 -13.56 -11.67 7.76
CA GLN A 133 -14.61 -11.27 8.70
C GLN A 133 -15.55 -10.23 8.09
N ILE A 134 -15.02 -9.22 7.39
CA ILE A 134 -15.89 -8.25 6.69
C ILE A 134 -16.70 -8.92 5.59
N LEU A 135 -16.08 -9.79 4.79
CA LEU A 135 -16.78 -10.51 3.73
C LEU A 135 -17.95 -11.32 4.31
N GLU A 136 -17.70 -12.09 5.36
CA GLU A 136 -18.71 -12.90 6.05
C GLU A 136 -19.83 -12.03 6.64
N LEU A 137 -19.48 -11.04 7.46
CA LEU A 137 -20.44 -10.21 8.18
C LEU A 137 -21.26 -9.32 7.23
N SER A 138 -20.63 -8.70 6.23
CA SER A 138 -21.33 -7.84 5.28
C SER A 138 -22.31 -8.59 4.37
N LEU A 139 -22.13 -9.91 4.21
CA LEU A 139 -23.02 -10.78 3.46
C LEU A 139 -24.02 -11.53 4.36
N SER A 140 -23.96 -11.33 5.68
CA SER A 140 -24.89 -11.92 6.64
C SER A 140 -26.13 -11.04 6.82
N PRO A 141 -27.34 -11.63 6.89
CA PRO A 141 -28.53 -10.89 7.30
C PRO A 141 -28.60 -10.68 8.83
N HIS A 142 -27.65 -11.22 9.59
CA HIS A 142 -27.57 -11.13 11.04
C HIS A 142 -26.41 -10.21 11.47
N SER A 143 -26.62 -9.41 12.51
CA SER A 143 -25.56 -8.65 13.17
C SER A 143 -24.59 -9.59 13.90
N ALA A 144 -23.31 -9.21 13.97
CA ALA A 144 -22.32 -9.95 14.75
C ALA A 144 -22.68 -9.95 16.26
N ASP A 145 -22.62 -11.11 16.91
CA ASP A 145 -22.84 -11.24 18.37
C ASP A 145 -21.70 -10.65 19.22
N SER A 146 -20.53 -10.45 18.60
CA SER A 146 -19.36 -9.82 19.20
C SER A 146 -18.76 -8.86 18.19
N GLU A 147 -18.41 -7.63 18.60
CA GLU A 147 -17.74 -6.66 17.73
C GLU A 147 -16.23 -7.01 17.63
N PRO A 148 -15.75 -7.57 16.51
CA PRO A 148 -14.31 -7.71 16.31
C PRO A 148 -13.70 -6.31 16.13
N ASP A 149 -12.40 -6.16 16.40
CA ASP A 149 -11.66 -4.94 16.04
C ASP A 149 -11.54 -4.82 14.51
N LEU A 150 -12.61 -4.32 13.88
CA LEU A 150 -12.66 -4.02 12.45
C LEU A 150 -12.06 -2.64 12.15
N MET A 151 -12.02 -1.75 13.13
CA MET A 151 -11.58 -0.37 12.91
C MET A 151 -10.07 -0.26 12.71
N THR A 152 -9.26 -0.97 13.51
CA THR A 152 -7.80 -0.85 13.39
C THR A 152 -7.28 -1.31 12.02
N PRO A 153 -7.65 -2.50 11.51
CA PRO A 153 -7.22 -2.91 10.17
C PRO A 153 -7.78 -2.02 9.06
N TYR A 154 -9.05 -1.57 9.19
CA TYR A 154 -9.68 -0.65 8.25
C TYR A 154 -8.91 0.67 8.10
N ILE A 155 -8.50 1.29 9.22
CA ILE A 155 -7.73 2.54 9.21
C ILE A 155 -6.39 2.32 8.51
N HIS A 156 -5.69 1.21 8.82
CA HIS A 156 -4.42 0.89 8.18
C HIS A 156 -4.57 0.65 6.67
N ILE A 157 -5.61 -0.06 6.22
CA ILE A 157 -5.84 -0.30 4.79
C ILE A 157 -6.13 1.01 4.06
N ASN A 158 -6.95 1.91 4.61
CA ASN A 158 -7.19 3.23 4.01
C ASN A 158 -5.89 4.04 3.87
N LYS A 159 -5.04 4.04 4.91
CA LYS A 159 -3.71 4.65 4.84
C LYS A 159 -2.84 4.02 3.76
N MET A 160 -2.84 2.68 3.64
CA MET A 160 -2.08 1.99 2.60
C MET A 160 -2.58 2.37 1.19
N LEU A 161 -3.88 2.53 1.01
CA LEU A 161 -4.47 2.93 -0.27
C LEU A 161 -3.98 4.33 -0.68
N ASP A 162 -3.98 5.29 0.24
CA ASP A 162 -3.41 6.63 0.02
C ASP A 162 -1.92 6.59 -0.31
N ALA A 163 -1.15 5.80 0.43
CA ALA A 163 0.28 5.64 0.21
C ALA A 163 0.60 5.06 -1.18
N VAL A 164 -0.20 4.09 -1.64
CA VAL A 164 -0.02 3.45 -2.94
C VAL A 164 -0.42 4.37 -4.09
N GLU A 165 -1.48 5.18 -3.93
CA GLU A 165 -1.80 6.25 -4.89
C GLU A 165 -0.64 7.25 -4.98
N LEU A 166 -0.09 7.68 -3.85
CA LEU A 166 1.04 8.62 -3.84
C LEU A 166 2.28 8.05 -4.53
N ILE A 167 2.56 6.77 -4.31
CA ILE A 167 3.64 6.03 -4.99
C ILE A 167 3.40 5.99 -6.50
N ARG A 168 2.16 5.76 -6.94
CA ARG A 168 1.77 5.76 -8.36
C ARG A 168 1.97 7.14 -8.97
N GLU A 169 1.46 8.18 -8.33
CA GLU A 169 1.45 9.55 -8.84
C GLU A 169 2.86 10.13 -8.97
N ARG A 170 3.69 9.98 -7.94
CA ARG A 170 5.06 10.51 -7.97
C ARG A 170 6.01 9.58 -8.71
N GLY A 171 5.73 8.29 -8.70
CA GLY A 171 6.65 7.26 -9.17
C GLY A 171 7.83 7.04 -8.22
N VAL A 172 8.66 6.06 -8.58
CA VAL A 172 9.77 5.59 -7.75
C VAL A 172 11.10 5.59 -8.50
N GLU A 173 12.19 5.76 -7.76
CA GLU A 173 13.56 5.69 -8.25
C GLU A 173 14.38 4.72 -7.43
N LYS A 174 15.29 3.99 -8.07
CA LYS A 174 16.27 3.20 -7.33
C LYS A 174 17.25 4.13 -6.63
N ILE A 175 17.52 3.84 -5.36
CA ILE A 175 18.60 4.52 -4.63
C ILE A 175 19.91 4.13 -5.29
N LYS A 176 20.57 5.10 -5.92
CA LYS A 176 21.92 4.89 -6.49
C LYS A 176 22.86 4.60 -5.32
N LYS A 177 23.51 3.43 -5.32
CA LYS A 177 24.64 3.21 -4.43
C LYS A 177 25.72 4.22 -4.84
N ARG A 178 26.12 5.12 -3.93
CA ARG A 178 27.33 5.92 -4.16
C ARG A 178 28.49 4.95 -4.33
N ASN A 179 29.17 5.02 -5.46
CA ASN A 179 30.40 4.24 -5.67
C ASN A 179 31.45 4.74 -4.66
N PRO A 180 32.21 3.85 -3.99
CA PRO A 180 33.30 4.25 -3.11
C PRO A 180 34.32 5.16 -3.79
N ILE A 181 34.51 4.98 -5.11
CA ILE A 181 35.43 5.76 -5.94
C ILE A 181 35.08 7.27 -5.95
N THR A 182 33.79 7.63 -5.93
CA THR A 182 33.36 9.04 -5.90
C THR A 182 33.65 9.75 -4.57
N GLN A 183 33.91 9.03 -3.47
CA GLN A 183 34.33 9.68 -2.21
C GLN A 183 35.82 10.06 -2.22
N ILE A 184 36.65 9.34 -2.97
CA ILE A 184 38.09 9.61 -3.05
C ILE A 184 38.33 10.93 -3.80
N TYR A 185 37.63 11.15 -4.91
CA TYR A 185 37.77 12.40 -5.67
C TYR A 185 37.24 13.64 -4.92
N LEU A 186 36.09 13.54 -4.23
CA LEU A 186 35.55 14.67 -3.45
C LEU A 186 36.38 15.00 -2.20
N ARG A 187 37.16 14.05 -1.67
CA ARG A 187 38.05 14.26 -0.53
C ARG A 187 39.42 14.83 -0.93
N ASN A 188 39.87 14.58 -2.16
CA ASN A 188 41.12 15.12 -2.67
C ASN A 188 40.96 16.57 -3.16
N ASP A 189 39.82 16.94 -3.76
CA ASP A 189 39.56 18.33 -4.18
C ASP A 189 39.44 19.33 -3.00
N SER A 190 39.21 18.84 -1.78
CA SER A 190 39.16 19.66 -0.57
C SER A 190 40.48 19.72 0.20
N ALA A 191 41.48 18.91 -0.16
CA ALA A 191 42.83 18.95 0.41
C ALA A 191 43.78 19.85 -0.38
N ASP A 192 43.55 20.03 -1.69
CA ASP A 192 44.42 20.84 -2.56
C ASP A 192 44.16 22.36 -2.48
N LEU A 193 43.16 22.80 -1.70
CA LEU A 193 42.82 24.21 -1.51
C LEU A 193 43.36 24.82 -0.19
N GLN A 194 44.13 24.07 0.60
CA GLN A 194 44.73 24.56 1.85
C GLN A 194 46.26 24.67 1.86
N SER A 195 46.94 24.53 0.71
CA SER A 195 48.40 24.57 0.61
C SER A 195 48.94 25.69 -0.30
N ASN A 196 48.29 26.85 -0.33
CA ASN A 196 48.83 28.05 -0.97
C ASN A 196 48.35 29.28 -0.20
N ASP A 197 48.97 29.54 0.94
CA ASP A 197 49.16 30.88 1.48
C ASP A 197 50.36 30.79 2.45
N SER A 198 51.50 31.28 1.98
CA SER A 198 52.73 31.54 2.75
C SER A 198 53.12 32.99 2.54
#